data_AF-A0A1V4EK03-F1
#
_entry.id   AF-A0A1V4EK03-F1
#
_cell.length_a   1.000
_cell.length_b   1.000
_cell.length_c   1.000
_cell.angle_alpha   90.00
_cell.angle_beta   90.00
_cell.angle_gamma   90.00
#
_symmetry.space_group_name_H-M   'P 1'
#
loop_
_entity.id
_entity.type
_entity.pdbx_description
1 polymer ?
#
loop_
_entity_poly.entity_id
_entity_poly.type
_entity_poly.pdbx_seq_one_letter_code
_entity_poly.pdbx_strand_id
1 'polypeptide(L)'
;MAELSTLQELECFARWVRRVGSSGRDLGEASVFCAAELLGGIAITDDRDATAVGRAYGLEVHGTIWLLGTACREGKLTQVGAENLVDALRATGMRLPCSGSTFLSYARRHRLC
;
A
#
# COMPACT_ATOMS: atom_id res chain seq x y z
N MET A 1 13.91 -27.20 -9.06
CA MET A 1 13.99 -25.85 -8.44
C MET A 1 12.63 -25.21 -8.18
N ALA A 2 11.54 -25.56 -8.87
CA ALA A 2 10.23 -24.91 -8.70
C ALA A 2 9.41 -25.35 -7.46
N GLU A 3 9.58 -26.57 -6.93
CA GLU A 3 8.80 -27.01 -5.77
C GLU A 3 9.14 -26.26 -4.48
N LEU A 4 10.42 -25.91 -4.29
CA LEU A 4 10.86 -25.18 -3.10
C LEU A 4 10.35 -23.74 -3.08
N SER A 5 10.29 -23.07 -4.24
CA SER A 5 9.74 -21.71 -4.35
C SER A 5 8.24 -21.69 -4.04
N THR A 6 7.48 -22.65 -4.56
CA THR A 6 6.04 -22.75 -4.28
C THR A 6 5.77 -23.05 -2.81
N LEU A 7 6.59 -23.89 -2.16
CA LEU A 7 6.45 -24.14 -0.72
C LEU A 7 6.74 -22.88 0.11
N GLN A 8 7.79 -22.14 -0.23
CA GLN A 8 8.13 -20.89 0.43
C GLN A 8 7.00 -19.84 0.27
N GLU A 9 6.40 -19.74 -0.91
CA GLU A 9 5.25 -18.88 -1.19
C GLU A 9 4.04 -19.28 -0.34
N LEU A 10 3.72 -20.58 -0.25
CA LEU A 10 2.62 -21.08 0.57
C LEU A 10 2.85 -20.84 2.07
N GLU A 11 4.06 -21.08 2.57
CA GLU A 11 4.41 -20.82 3.98
C GLU A 11 4.32 -19.34 4.33
N CYS A 12 4.82 -18.48 3.44
CA CYS A 12 4.74 -17.03 3.55
C CYS A 12 3.29 -16.55 3.55
N PHE A 13 2.47 -17.01 2.61
CA PHE A 13 1.06 -16.66 2.53
C PHE A 13 0.31 -17.11 3.79
N ALA A 14 0.49 -18.37 4.20
CA ALA A 14 -0.14 -18.90 5.42
C ALA A 14 0.26 -18.12 6.68
N ARG A 15 1.51 -17.66 6.76
CA ARG A 15 1.99 -16.81 7.85
C ARG A 15 1.29 -15.45 7.87
N TRP A 16 1.10 -14.81 6.71
CA TRP A 16 0.40 -13.54 6.64
C TRP A 16 -1.11 -13.67 6.87
N VAL A 17 -1.76 -14.73 6.39
CA VAL A 17 -3.17 -15.03 6.70
C VAL A 17 -3.37 -15.16 8.22
N ARG A 18 -2.47 -15.83 8.93
CA ARG A 18 -2.55 -15.92 10.40
C ARG A 18 -2.38 -14.58 11.12
N ARG A 19 -1.66 -13.62 10.52
CA ARG A 19 -1.37 -12.30 11.10
C ARG A 19 -2.49 -11.30 10.83
N VAL A 20 -2.95 -11.23 9.58
CA VAL A 20 -3.94 -10.22 9.13
C VAL A 20 -5.36 -10.67 9.44
N GLY A 21 -5.64 -11.97 9.31
CA GLY A 21 -6.98 -12.54 9.45
C GLY A 21 -7.33 -13.45 8.28
N SER A 22 -8.49 -14.11 8.38
CA SER A 22 -8.97 -15.07 7.38
C SER A 22 -10.28 -14.64 6.69
N SER A 23 -10.71 -13.39 6.87
CA SER A 23 -11.82 -12.86 6.07
C SER A 23 -11.42 -12.71 4.61
N GLY A 24 -12.38 -12.61 3.69
CA GLY A 24 -12.09 -12.49 2.26
C GLY A 24 -11.22 -11.28 1.90
N ARG A 25 -11.32 -10.18 2.66
CA ARG A 25 -10.44 -9.02 2.51
C ARG A 25 -9.03 -9.33 3.01
N ASP A 26 -8.93 -9.99 4.16
CA ASP A 26 -7.64 -10.29 4.81
C ASP A 26 -6.78 -11.22 3.96
N LEU A 27 -7.40 -12.14 3.20
CA LEU A 27 -6.69 -13.00 2.25
C LEU A 27 -6.04 -12.18 1.12
N GLY A 28 -6.73 -11.14 0.63
CA GLY A 28 -6.19 -10.22 -0.36
C GLY A 28 -4.95 -9.50 0.16
N GLU A 29 -5.05 -8.89 1.34
CA GLU A 29 -3.94 -8.19 1.98
C GLU A 29 -2.77 -9.12 2.32
N ALA A 30 -3.05 -10.33 2.81
CA ALA A 30 -2.03 -11.33 3.09
C ALA A 30 -1.24 -11.74 1.84
N SER A 31 -1.90 -11.80 0.67
CA SER A 31 -1.22 -12.10 -0.60
C SER A 31 -0.30 -10.95 -1.03
N VAL A 32 -0.74 -9.70 -0.89
CA VAL A 32 0.08 -8.51 -1.17
C VAL A 32 1.30 -8.47 -0.23
N PHE A 33 1.10 -8.73 1.06
CA PHE A 33 2.19 -8.72 2.04
C PHE A 33 3.19 -9.83 1.80
N CYS A 34 2.73 -11.02 1.42
CA CYS A 34 3.62 -12.09 1.05
C CYS A 34 4.45 -11.76 -0.20
N ALA A 35 3.82 -11.20 -1.23
CA ALA A 35 4.53 -10.78 -2.44
C ALA A 35 5.59 -9.71 -2.13
N ALA A 36 5.25 -8.71 -1.30
CA ALA A 36 6.19 -7.68 -0.87
C ALA A 36 7.37 -8.27 -0.07
N GLU A 37 7.12 -9.20 0.87
CA GLU A 37 8.16 -9.88 1.65
C GLU A 37 9.12 -10.67 0.76
N LEU A 38 8.60 -11.49 -0.15
CA LEU A 38 9.41 -12.37 -0.99
C LEU A 38 10.20 -11.63 -2.08
N LEU A 39 9.63 -10.55 -2.61
CA LEU A 39 10.26 -9.77 -3.68
C LEU A 39 11.13 -8.61 -3.15
N GLY A 40 11.18 -8.39 -1.83
CA GLY A 40 11.83 -7.22 -1.24
C GLY A 40 11.17 -5.91 -1.68
N GLY A 41 9.86 -5.94 -1.90
CA GLY A 41 9.05 -4.82 -2.35
C GLY A 41 8.41 -4.03 -1.21
N ILE A 42 7.72 -2.95 -1.58
CA ILE A 42 6.89 -2.15 -0.68
C ILE A 42 5.44 -2.53 -0.91
N ALA A 43 4.72 -2.89 0.16
CA ALA A 43 3.29 -3.16 0.05
C ALA A 43 2.49 -1.85 -0.01
N ILE A 44 1.54 -1.77 -0.95
CA ILE A 44 0.62 -0.64 -1.07
C ILE A 44 -0.80 -1.12 -0.76
N THR A 45 -1.40 -0.60 0.31
CA THR A 45 -2.79 -0.87 0.70
C THR A 45 -3.39 0.32 1.45
N ASP A 46 -4.70 0.52 1.30
CA ASP A 46 -5.46 1.52 2.07
C ASP A 46 -6.20 0.88 3.27
N ASP A 47 -6.02 -0.42 3.53
CA ASP A 47 -6.56 -1.07 4.72
C ASP A 47 -5.72 -0.72 5.97
N ARG A 48 -6.37 -0.04 6.92
CA ARG A 48 -5.71 0.47 8.12
C ARG A 48 -5.30 -0.63 9.09
N ASP A 49 -6.12 -1.67 9.22
CA ASP A 49 -5.86 -2.77 10.16
C ASP A 49 -4.74 -3.65 9.60
N ALA A 50 -4.80 -3.98 8.30
CA ALA A 50 -3.71 -4.67 7.62
C ALA A 50 -2.40 -3.86 7.67
N THR A 51 -2.44 -2.55 7.42
CA THR A 51 -1.26 -1.68 7.52
C THR A 51 -0.62 -1.73 8.91
N ALA A 52 -1.44 -1.70 9.97
CA ALA A 52 -0.94 -1.80 11.34
C ALA A 52 -0.25 -3.15 11.60
N VAL A 53 -0.86 -4.26 11.14
CA VAL A 53 -0.28 -5.60 11.25
C VAL A 53 1.02 -5.71 10.45
N GLY A 54 1.03 -5.31 9.18
CA GLY A 54 2.20 -5.37 8.31
C GLY A 54 3.41 -4.67 8.92
N ARG A 55 3.21 -3.43 9.38
CA ARG A 55 4.26 -2.63 10.05
C ARG A 55 4.69 -3.25 11.38
N ALA A 56 3.77 -3.80 12.17
CA ALA A 56 4.12 -4.48 13.43
C ALA A 56 5.02 -5.70 13.23
N TYR A 57 4.96 -6.33 12.05
CA TYR A 57 5.83 -7.45 11.67
C TYR A 57 6.99 -7.06 10.74
N GLY A 58 7.31 -5.76 10.65
CA GLY A 58 8.52 -5.26 9.97
C GLY A 58 8.40 -5.11 8.46
N LEU A 59 7.19 -5.25 7.89
CA LEU A 59 6.96 -5.00 6.47
C LEU A 59 6.86 -3.48 6.21
N GLU A 60 7.49 -2.99 5.15
CA GLU A 60 7.26 -1.63 4.68
C GLU A 60 5.91 -1.56 3.95
N VAL A 61 4.96 -0.84 4.55
CA VAL A 61 3.59 -0.70 4.06
C VAL A 61 3.20 0.76 3.98
N HIS A 62 2.65 1.18 2.84
CA HIS A 62 2.13 2.53 2.62
C HIS A 62 0.78 2.50 1.90
N GLY A 63 0.08 3.63 1.88
CA GLY A 63 -1.20 3.79 1.17
C GLY A 63 -1.08 4.62 -0.11
N THR A 64 -2.21 4.79 -0.80
CA THR A 64 -2.26 5.41 -2.13
C THR A 64 -1.69 6.84 -2.15
N ILE A 65 -1.91 7.64 -1.11
CA ILE A 65 -1.37 9.02 -1.03
C ILE A 65 0.16 9.04 -0.94
N TRP A 66 0.77 8.06 -0.27
CA TRP A 66 2.23 7.95 -0.22
C TRP A 66 2.80 7.65 -1.61
N LEU A 67 2.14 6.76 -2.36
CA LEU A 67 2.53 6.41 -3.73
C LEU A 67 2.50 7.65 -4.64
N LEU A 68 1.42 8.42 -4.60
CA LEU A 68 1.28 9.65 -5.40
C LEU A 68 2.31 10.71 -4.99
N GLY A 69 2.53 10.92 -3.69
CA GLY A 69 3.54 11.86 -3.20
C GLY A 69 4.95 11.47 -3.62
N THR A 70 5.31 10.18 -3.48
CA THR A 70 6.60 9.65 -3.95
C THR A 70 6.76 9.80 -5.46
N ALA A 71 5.73 9.54 -6.27
CA ALA A 71 5.77 9.77 -7.71
C ALA A 71 6.00 11.26 -8.06
N CYS A 72 5.42 12.19 -7.31
CA CYS A 72 5.71 13.61 -7.46
C CYS A 72 7.14 13.97 -7.09
N ARG A 73 7.63 13.49 -5.94
CA ARG A 73 8.99 13.73 -5.46
C ARG A 73 10.05 13.20 -6.43
N GLU A 74 9.77 12.08 -7.09
CA GLU A 74 10.64 11.46 -8.09
C GLU A 74 10.46 12.05 -9.51
N GLY A 75 9.60 13.06 -9.68
CA GLY A 75 9.36 13.69 -10.98
C GLY A 75 8.60 12.82 -11.99
N LYS A 76 8.03 11.68 -11.56
CA LYS A 76 7.24 10.76 -12.39
C LYS A 76 5.81 11.25 -12.60
N LEU A 77 5.34 12.14 -11.73
CA LEU A 77 3.99 12.69 -11.76
C LEU A 77 4.03 14.19 -11.45
N THR A 78 3.38 15.01 -12.28
CA THR A 78 3.26 16.44 -11.98
C THR A 78 2.35 16.66 -10.78
N GLN A 79 2.53 17.76 -10.04
CA GLN A 79 1.66 18.10 -8.92
C GLN A 79 0.18 18.15 -9.34
N VAL A 80 -0.13 18.86 -10.43
CA VAL A 80 -1.50 18.94 -10.97
C VAL A 80 -2.04 17.56 -11.35
N GLY A 81 -1.19 16.68 -11.90
CA GLY A 81 -1.56 15.30 -12.20
C GLY A 81 -1.93 14.50 -10.94
N ALA A 82 -1.17 14.66 -9.85
CA ALA A 82 -1.48 14.02 -8.58
C ALA A 82 -2.76 14.55 -7.95
N GLU A 83 -2.98 15.87 -7.96
CA GLU A 83 -4.20 16.50 -7.46
C GLU A 83 -5.45 15.96 -8.19
N ASN A 84 -5.39 15.89 -9.52
CA ASN A 84 -6.46 15.31 -10.34
C ASN A 84 -6.71 13.83 -10.04
N LEU A 85 -5.65 13.04 -9.83
CA LEU A 85 -5.79 11.62 -9.46
C LEU A 85 -6.42 11.44 -8.09
N VAL A 86 -6.08 12.29 -7.11
CA VAL A 86 -6.71 12.25 -5.78
C VAL A 86 -8.21 12.50 -5.89
N ASP A 87 -8.63 13.53 -6.64
CA ASP A 87 -10.06 13.81 -6.82
C ASP A 87 -10.78 12.71 -7.61
N ALA A 88 -10.15 12.14 -8.64
CA ALA A 88 -10.69 11.01 -9.38
C ALA A 88 -10.89 9.77 -8.50
N LEU A 89 -9.91 9.43 -7.65
CA LEU A 89 -10.01 8.31 -6.71
C LEU A 89 -11.12 8.55 -5.68
N ARG A 90 -11.26 9.77 -5.16
CA ARG A 90 -12.38 10.10 -4.26
C ARG A 90 -13.73 9.97 -4.94
N ALA A 91 -13.83 10.31 -6.22
CA ALA A 91 -15.07 10.20 -6.98
C ALA A 91 -15.55 8.73 -7.12
N THR A 92 -14.66 7.74 -6.98
CA THR A 92 -15.05 6.31 -6.93
C THR A 92 -15.58 5.87 -5.55
N GLY A 93 -15.54 6.76 -4.55
CA GLY A 93 -15.90 6.46 -3.16
C GLY A 93 -14.72 6.06 -2.28
N MET A 94 -13.48 6.12 -2.80
CA MET A 94 -12.29 5.85 -2.00
C MET A 94 -12.12 6.86 -0.86
N ARG A 95 -11.86 6.37 0.36
CA ARG A 95 -11.67 7.20 1.54
C ARG A 95 -10.22 7.67 1.65
N LEU A 96 -9.93 8.86 1.10
CA LEU A 96 -8.60 9.47 1.17
C LEU A 96 -8.50 10.56 2.27
N PRO A 97 -7.32 10.73 2.89
CA PRO A 97 -7.09 11.72 3.95
C PRO A 97 -7.03 13.18 3.45
N CYS A 98 -7.04 13.39 2.13
CA CYS A 98 -7.03 14.70 1.48
C CYS A 98 -7.89 14.66 0.19
N SER A 99 -8.26 15.83 -0.33
CA SER A 99 -8.71 16.05 -1.71
C SER A 99 -7.55 16.49 -2.59
N GLY A 100 -7.77 16.60 -3.91
CA GLY A 100 -6.79 17.17 -4.83
C GLY A 100 -6.35 18.56 -4.39
N SER A 101 -7.31 19.43 -4.07
CA SER A 101 -7.04 20.79 -3.57
C SER A 101 -6.23 20.86 -2.26
N THR A 102 -6.23 19.80 -1.44
CA THR A 102 -5.46 19.74 -0.18
C THR A 102 -4.29 18.76 -0.24
N PHE A 103 -4.01 18.18 -1.40
CA PHE A 103 -2.99 17.14 -1.54
C PHE A 103 -1.59 17.69 -1.24
N LEU A 104 -1.21 18.82 -1.84
CA LEU A 104 0.13 19.40 -1.66
C LEU A 104 0.43 19.73 -0.19
N SER A 105 -0.53 20.32 0.52
CA SER A 105 -0.37 20.67 1.93
C SER A 105 -0.26 19.42 2.81
N TYR A 106 -1.05 18.39 2.52
CA TYR A 106 -0.94 17.08 3.18
C TYR A 106 0.43 16.44 2.91
N ALA A 107 0.83 16.35 1.65
CA ALA A 107 2.07 15.71 1.22
C ALA A 107 3.30 16.37 1.86
N ARG A 108 3.38 17.70 1.89
CA ARG A 108 4.47 18.44 2.57
C ARG A 108 4.50 18.19 4.07
N ARG A 109 3.34 18.23 4.74
CA ARG A 109 3.23 17.96 6.18
C ARG A 109 3.77 16.57 6.55
N HIS A 110 3.57 15.61 5.66
CA HIS A 110 3.99 14.22 5.83
C HIS A 110 5.32 13.88 5.11
N ARG A 111 6.04 14.89 4.58
CA ARG A 111 7.32 14.74 3.86
C ARG A 111 7.26 13.77 2.67
N LEU A 112 6.13 13.76 1.97
CA LEU A 112 5.91 12.95 0.79
C LEU A 112 6.37 13.65 -0.49
N CYS A 113 6.34 14.99 -0.52
CA CYS A 113 6.86 15.84 -1.60
C CYS A 113 7.54 17.09 -1.04
#